data_AF-A0A6J4MKC6-F1
#
_entry.id   AF-A0A6J4MKC6-F1
#
_cell.length_a   1.000
_cell.length_b   1.000
_cell.length_c   1.000
_cell.angle_alpha   90.00
_cell.angle_beta   90.00
_cell.angle_gamma   90.00
#
_symmetry.space_group_name_H-M   'P 1'
#
loop_
_entity.id
_entity.type
_entity.pdbx_description
1 polymer ?
#
loop_
_entity_poly.entity_id
_entity_poly.type
_entity_poly.pdbx_seq_one_letter_code
_entity_poly.pdbx_strand_id
1 'polypeptide(L)'
;MTIRNRNARRACLLVAAGVLVLTGCGEVHPGTAASVGADTIGHDEVDALASTLCAVGSAGAAAQGQPAPETATKVNREAALGLLLENSLSSQFGEQEGVEPDPGEVSQALAASEANVGLLPEGEQEDLRAAIQDFEEGRSILISVGRESLEESGRSEVSDEQALAEGQRLRAQFVRRLDIDVDPRYGSYERGALQPGSQSLSVPASEEAVAGARAEPGPSFVSALPASQKCS
;
A
#
# COMPACT_ATOMS: atom_id res chain seq x y z
N MET A 1 74.76 18.54 -15.10
CA MET A 1 74.35 19.25 -13.87
C MET A 1 72.89 18.88 -13.61
N THR A 2 72.68 17.91 -12.72
CA THR A 2 71.40 17.20 -12.55
C THR A 2 70.74 17.64 -11.25
N ILE A 3 69.62 18.39 -11.34
CA ILE A 3 68.83 18.81 -10.18
C ILE A 3 67.71 17.78 -9.95
N ARG A 4 67.76 17.15 -8.78
CA ARG A 4 66.94 16.02 -8.34
C ARG A 4 65.77 16.54 -7.50
N ASN A 5 64.57 16.58 -8.07
CA ASN A 5 63.35 17.04 -7.38
C ASN A 5 62.75 15.90 -6.53
N ARG A 6 62.93 15.93 -5.20
CA ARG A 6 62.47 14.90 -4.24
C ARG A 6 61.11 15.15 -3.58
N ASN A 7 60.37 16.20 -3.95
CA ASN A 7 59.27 16.70 -3.12
C ASN A 7 57.86 16.62 -3.75
N ALA A 8 57.55 15.57 -4.52
CA ALA A 8 56.25 15.41 -5.19
C ALA A 8 55.45 14.17 -4.76
N ARG A 9 55.56 13.72 -3.49
CA ARG A 9 54.87 12.48 -3.02
C ARG A 9 54.04 12.63 -1.73
N ARG A 10 53.67 13.84 -1.30
CA ARG A 10 52.99 14.02 0.01
C ARG A 10 51.75 14.92 -0.01
N ALA A 11 51.00 14.97 -1.11
CA ALA A 11 49.84 15.87 -1.22
C ALA A 11 48.55 15.24 -1.79
N CYS A 12 48.33 13.93 -1.62
CA CYS A 12 47.10 13.25 -2.11
C CYS A 12 46.46 12.32 -1.07
N LEU A 13 46.27 12.75 0.18
CA LEU A 13 45.68 11.89 1.23
C LEU A 13 44.64 12.55 2.16
N LEU A 14 44.01 13.68 1.78
CA LEU A 14 43.12 14.42 2.70
C LEU A 14 41.80 14.92 2.08
N VAL A 15 41.12 14.15 1.21
CA VAL A 15 39.80 14.56 0.66
C VAL A 15 38.67 13.51 0.87
N ALA A 16 38.95 12.33 1.44
CA ALA A 16 38.00 11.21 1.45
C ALA A 16 37.19 11.02 2.76
N ALA A 17 36.97 12.04 3.60
CA ALA A 17 36.34 11.87 4.92
C ALA A 17 35.15 12.80 5.23
N GLY A 18 34.51 13.39 4.21
CA GLY A 18 33.46 14.40 4.41
C GLY A 18 32.00 13.98 4.14
N VAL A 19 31.74 12.78 3.62
CA VAL A 19 30.41 12.43 3.05
C VAL A 19 29.56 11.52 3.96
N LEU A 20 30.06 11.08 5.12
CA LEU A 20 29.38 10.05 5.94
C LEU A 20 28.48 10.57 7.08
N VAL A 21 28.04 11.84 7.09
CA VAL A 21 27.30 12.43 8.24
C VAL A 21 25.92 12.99 7.88
N LEU A 22 25.28 12.53 6.79
CA LEU A 22 23.91 12.95 6.42
C LEU A 22 22.84 11.85 6.53
N THR A 23 23.11 10.74 7.20
CA THR A 23 22.10 9.67 7.44
C THR A 23 21.25 9.92 8.71
N GLY A 24 20.93 11.19 8.99
CA GLY A 24 20.52 11.64 10.33
C GLY A 24 19.11 12.23 10.46
N CYS A 25 18.18 11.96 9.55
CA CYS A 25 16.75 12.25 9.68
C CYS A 25 15.97 11.08 9.06
N GLY A 26 14.89 10.62 9.70
CA GLY A 26 14.20 9.35 9.44
C GLY A 26 13.97 9.00 7.96
N GLU A 27 13.98 7.70 7.69
CA GLU A 27 14.02 7.03 6.38
C GLU A 27 12.70 7.12 5.59
N VAL A 28 11.97 8.24 5.71
CA VAL A 28 10.81 8.56 4.87
C VAL A 28 11.20 9.70 3.97
N HIS A 29 11.46 9.37 2.71
CA HIS A 29 11.75 10.37 1.70
C HIS A 29 10.50 11.23 1.43
N PRO A 30 10.64 12.54 1.19
CA PRO A 30 9.53 13.36 0.73
C PRO A 30 8.88 12.72 -0.51
N GLY A 31 7.59 12.39 -0.44
CA GLY A 31 6.86 11.73 -1.52
C GLY A 31 6.45 10.28 -1.22
N THR A 32 7.02 9.65 -0.19
CA THR A 32 6.73 8.26 0.20
C THR A 32 5.57 8.20 1.19
N ALA A 33 4.53 7.43 0.87
CA ALA A 33 3.42 7.10 1.75
C ALA A 33 3.75 5.92 2.69
N ALA A 34 4.48 4.92 2.19
CA ALA A 34 5.02 3.83 2.99
C ALA A 34 6.26 3.21 2.32
N SER A 35 7.13 2.59 3.11
CA SER A 35 8.21 1.73 2.63
C SER A 35 8.06 0.32 3.21
N VAL A 36 8.38 -0.68 2.39
CA VAL A 36 8.29 -2.11 2.74
C VAL A 36 9.58 -2.78 2.29
N GLY A 37 10.54 -2.92 3.20
CA GLY A 37 11.87 -3.39 2.85
C GLY A 37 12.55 -2.45 1.84
N ALA A 38 12.70 -2.89 0.59
CA ALA A 38 13.29 -2.08 -0.48
C ALA A 38 12.26 -1.33 -1.34
N ASP A 39 10.98 -1.69 -1.23
CA ASP A 39 9.90 -1.09 -2.01
C ASP A 39 9.40 0.18 -1.35
N THR A 40 8.92 1.11 -2.17
CA THR A 40 8.31 2.36 -1.72
C THR A 40 6.99 2.56 -2.41
N ILE A 41 5.96 2.91 -1.64
CA ILE A 41 4.65 3.34 -2.13
C ILE A 41 4.62 4.87 -2.01
N GLY A 42 4.36 5.55 -3.12
CA GLY A 42 4.28 7.01 -3.21
C GLY A 42 2.91 7.56 -2.81
N HIS A 43 2.87 8.83 -2.40
CA HIS A 43 1.60 9.53 -2.17
C HIS A 43 0.74 9.62 -3.44
N ASP A 44 1.36 9.74 -4.61
CA ASP A 44 0.64 9.84 -5.88
C ASP A 44 -0.08 8.53 -6.22
N GLU A 45 0.52 7.37 -5.91
CA GLU A 45 -0.11 6.06 -6.08
C GLU A 45 -1.30 5.89 -5.13
N VAL A 46 -1.15 6.32 -3.88
CA VAL A 46 -2.26 6.33 -2.90
C VAL A 46 -3.39 7.25 -3.35
N ASP A 47 -3.07 8.44 -3.86
CA ASP A 47 -4.07 9.41 -4.30
C ASP A 47 -4.79 8.96 -5.57
N ALA A 48 -4.09 8.33 -6.52
CA ALA A 48 -4.69 7.73 -7.71
C ALA A 48 -5.69 6.63 -7.32
N LEU A 49 -5.24 5.63 -6.56
CA LEU A 49 -6.12 4.53 -6.13
C LEU A 49 -7.28 5.04 -5.25
N ALA A 50 -7.05 6.05 -4.40
CA ALA A 50 -8.13 6.64 -3.61
C ALA A 50 -9.20 7.32 -4.48
N SER A 51 -8.80 7.98 -5.57
CA SER A 51 -9.73 8.54 -6.57
C SER A 51 -10.57 7.43 -7.21
N THR A 52 -9.93 6.33 -7.58
CA THR A 52 -10.61 5.15 -8.13
C THR A 52 -11.60 4.55 -7.15
N LEU A 53 -11.23 4.41 -5.87
CA LEU A 53 -12.13 3.91 -4.82
C LEU A 53 -13.34 4.84 -4.61
N CYS A 54 -13.14 6.17 -4.66
CA CYS A 54 -14.27 7.11 -4.68
C CYS A 54 -15.20 6.84 -5.87
N ALA A 55 -14.65 6.70 -7.08
CA ALA A 55 -15.41 6.48 -8.30
C ALA A 55 -16.20 5.16 -8.27
N VAL A 56 -15.59 4.07 -7.76
CA VAL A 56 -16.24 2.77 -7.54
C VAL A 56 -17.42 2.91 -6.59
N GLY A 57 -17.25 3.61 -5.46
CA GLY A 57 -18.33 3.85 -4.51
C GLY A 57 -19.52 4.58 -5.13
N SER A 58 -19.26 5.66 -5.88
CA SER A 58 -20.29 6.44 -6.57
C SER A 58 -20.98 5.63 -7.68
N ALA A 59 -20.23 4.90 -8.50
CA ALA A 59 -20.77 4.06 -9.57
C ALA A 59 -21.65 2.92 -9.02
N GLY A 60 -21.20 2.26 -7.95
CA GLY A 60 -21.96 1.21 -7.28
C GLY A 60 -23.27 1.69 -6.67
N ALA A 61 -23.29 2.89 -6.10
CA ALA A 61 -24.52 3.51 -5.59
C ALA A 61 -25.49 3.86 -6.73
N ALA A 62 -24.99 4.44 -7.81
CA ALA A 62 -25.78 4.79 -8.99
C ALA A 62 -26.44 3.56 -9.63
N ALA A 63 -25.69 2.45 -9.76
CA ALA A 63 -26.21 1.18 -10.28
C ALA A 63 -27.38 0.61 -9.44
N GLN A 64 -27.43 0.95 -8.15
CA GLN A 64 -28.50 0.55 -7.22
C GLN A 64 -29.61 1.61 -7.08
N GLY A 65 -29.56 2.70 -7.86
CA GLY A 65 -30.49 3.82 -7.76
C GLY A 65 -30.41 4.57 -6.43
N GLN A 66 -29.26 4.51 -5.75
CA GLN A 66 -29.00 5.21 -4.49
C GLN A 66 -28.12 6.45 -4.73
N PRO A 67 -28.22 7.48 -3.87
CA PRO A 67 -27.27 8.59 -3.90
C PRO A 67 -25.86 8.09 -3.58
N ALA A 68 -24.85 8.70 -4.20
CA ALA A 68 -23.45 8.42 -3.88
C ALA A 68 -23.19 8.65 -2.38
N PRO A 69 -22.47 7.73 -1.71
CA PRO A 69 -22.16 7.90 -0.31
C PRO A 69 -21.20 9.09 -0.13
N GLU A 70 -21.61 10.08 0.66
CA GLU A 70 -20.67 11.12 1.08
C GLU A 70 -19.65 10.49 2.04
N THR A 71 -18.44 10.28 1.55
CA THR A 71 -17.32 9.75 2.34
C THR A 71 -16.18 10.76 2.34
N ALA A 72 -15.46 10.88 3.46
CA ALA A 72 -14.28 11.72 3.49
C ALA A 72 -13.18 11.08 2.64
N THR A 73 -12.54 11.83 1.74
CA THR A 73 -11.42 11.38 0.89
C THR A 73 -10.29 10.72 1.68
N LYS A 74 -10.08 11.17 2.92
CA LYS A 74 -9.17 10.55 3.90
C LYS A 74 -9.36 9.03 4.03
N VAL A 75 -10.62 8.57 4.13
CA VAL A 75 -10.94 7.16 4.35
C VAL A 75 -10.50 6.32 3.14
N ASN A 76 -10.74 6.82 1.93
CA ASN A 76 -10.31 6.12 0.71
C ASN A 76 -8.79 6.15 0.51
N ARG A 77 -8.10 7.19 0.97
CA ARG A 77 -6.63 7.22 1.03
C ARG A 77 -6.05 6.18 1.98
N GLU A 78 -6.62 6.03 3.17
CA GLU A 78 -6.22 4.97 4.12
C GLU A 78 -6.48 3.58 3.53
N ALA A 79 -7.65 3.37 2.91
CA ALA A 79 -7.99 2.12 2.25
C ALA A 79 -7.07 1.81 1.07
N ALA A 80 -6.77 2.80 0.23
CA ALA A 80 -5.84 2.67 -0.89
C ALA A 80 -4.44 2.26 -0.43
N LEU A 81 -3.89 2.93 0.60
CA LEU A 81 -2.60 2.53 1.15
C LEU A 81 -2.64 1.10 1.72
N GLY A 82 -3.72 0.71 2.39
CA GLY A 82 -3.92 -0.65 2.87
C GLY A 82 -3.82 -1.69 1.75
N LEU A 83 -4.51 -1.46 0.63
CA LEU A 83 -4.47 -2.33 -0.55
C LEU A 83 -3.06 -2.39 -1.18
N LEU A 84 -2.42 -1.24 -1.37
CA LEU A 84 -1.07 -1.18 -1.95
C LEU A 84 -0.03 -1.90 -1.07
N LEU A 85 -0.13 -1.75 0.26
CA LEU A 85 0.69 -2.50 1.21
C LEU A 85 0.44 -4.00 1.11
N GLU A 86 -0.82 -4.43 1.08
CA GLU A 86 -1.15 -5.85 0.96
C GLU A 86 -0.63 -6.48 -0.34
N ASN A 87 -0.70 -5.74 -1.46
CA ASN A 87 -0.19 -6.18 -2.75
C ASN A 87 1.33 -6.30 -2.73
N SER A 88 2.05 -5.26 -2.27
CA SER A 88 3.51 -5.28 -2.14
C SER A 88 3.99 -6.41 -1.23
N LEU A 89 3.35 -6.59 -0.06
CA LEU A 89 3.70 -7.65 0.89
C LEU A 89 3.44 -9.05 0.33
N SER A 90 2.40 -9.23 -0.49
CA SER A 90 2.10 -10.53 -1.10
C SER A 90 3.08 -10.85 -2.23
N SER A 91 3.44 -9.84 -3.04
CA SER A 91 4.46 -9.97 -4.08
C SER A 91 5.82 -10.37 -3.49
N GLN A 92 6.34 -9.61 -2.52
CA GLN A 92 7.60 -9.93 -1.85
C GLN A 92 7.57 -11.29 -1.14
N PHE A 93 6.41 -11.68 -0.61
CA PHE A 93 6.23 -13.00 -0.01
C PHE A 93 6.31 -14.11 -1.07
N GLY A 94 5.65 -13.94 -2.21
CA GLY A 94 5.75 -14.86 -3.35
C GLY A 94 7.18 -15.00 -3.87
N GLU A 95 7.90 -13.89 -4.02
CA GLU A 95 9.32 -13.89 -4.40
C GLU A 95 10.20 -14.68 -3.40
N GLN A 96 9.94 -14.54 -2.10
CA GLN A 96 10.66 -15.29 -1.06
C GLN A 96 10.40 -16.79 -1.14
N GLU A 97 9.15 -17.19 -1.40
CA GLU A 97 8.74 -18.60 -1.47
C GLU A 97 8.99 -19.19 -2.86
N GLY A 98 9.37 -18.38 -3.86
CA GLY A 98 9.58 -18.83 -5.24
C GLY A 98 8.29 -19.17 -5.98
N VAL A 99 7.19 -18.51 -5.61
CA VAL A 99 5.84 -18.71 -6.17
C VAL A 99 5.44 -17.51 -7.00
N GLU A 100 5.02 -17.76 -8.24
CA GLU A 100 4.45 -16.76 -9.14
C GLU A 100 2.91 -16.87 -9.16
N PRO A 101 2.17 -15.76 -9.40
CA PRO A 101 0.72 -15.80 -9.60
C PRO A 101 0.28 -16.68 -10.78
N ASP A 102 -0.90 -17.29 -10.71
CA ASP A 102 -1.50 -17.97 -11.86
C ASP A 102 -2.12 -16.93 -12.83
N PRO A 103 -1.55 -16.73 -14.05
CA PRO A 103 -2.05 -15.73 -14.98
C PRO A 103 -3.46 -16.06 -15.52
N GLY A 104 -3.85 -17.34 -15.50
CA GLY A 104 -5.19 -17.77 -15.90
C GLY A 104 -6.26 -17.33 -14.91
N GLU A 105 -6.00 -17.46 -13.61
CA GLU A 105 -6.89 -16.99 -12.55
C GLU A 105 -7.04 -15.47 -12.58
N VAL A 106 -5.91 -14.75 -12.68
CA VAL A 106 -5.88 -13.27 -12.75
C VAL A 106 -6.66 -12.78 -13.98
N SER A 107 -6.43 -13.39 -15.15
CA SER A 107 -7.15 -13.03 -16.39
C SER A 107 -8.65 -13.29 -16.27
N GLN A 108 -9.04 -14.39 -15.63
CA GLN A 108 -10.45 -14.73 -15.40
C GLN A 108 -11.12 -13.71 -14.48
N ALA A 109 -10.45 -13.30 -13.40
CA ALA A 109 -10.97 -12.33 -12.45
C ALA A 109 -11.11 -10.92 -13.06
N LEU A 110 -10.15 -10.49 -13.88
CA LEU A 110 -10.24 -9.27 -14.67
C LEU A 110 -11.44 -9.32 -15.62
N ALA A 111 -11.58 -10.41 -16.39
CA ALA A 111 -12.70 -10.58 -17.31
C ALA A 111 -14.06 -10.56 -16.59
N ALA A 112 -14.16 -11.13 -15.39
CA ALA A 112 -15.36 -11.08 -14.56
C ALA A 112 -15.68 -9.66 -14.06
N SER A 113 -14.67 -8.82 -13.90
CA SER A 113 -14.79 -7.46 -13.38
C SER A 113 -15.01 -6.38 -14.45
N GLU A 114 -14.78 -6.68 -15.74
CA GLU A 114 -14.88 -5.69 -16.83
C GLU A 114 -16.23 -4.96 -16.89
N ALA A 115 -17.33 -5.62 -16.55
CA ALA A 115 -18.63 -4.97 -16.49
C ALA A 115 -18.69 -3.84 -15.45
N ASN A 116 -18.03 -4.02 -14.30
CA ASN A 116 -17.94 -3.01 -13.24
C ASN A 116 -16.93 -1.92 -13.60
N VAL A 117 -15.81 -2.30 -14.22
CA VAL A 117 -14.82 -1.34 -14.74
C VAL A 117 -15.46 -0.39 -15.75
N GLY A 118 -16.30 -0.92 -16.65
CA GLY A 118 -17.02 -0.12 -17.64
C GLY A 118 -18.03 0.88 -17.06
N LEU A 119 -18.34 0.82 -15.76
CA LEU A 119 -19.18 1.82 -15.08
C LEU A 119 -18.39 3.05 -14.63
N LEU A 120 -17.06 2.98 -14.61
CA LEU A 120 -16.21 4.07 -14.15
C LEU A 120 -15.91 5.09 -15.26
N PRO A 121 -15.58 6.34 -14.89
CA PRO A 121 -14.99 7.31 -15.82
C PRO A 121 -13.75 6.74 -16.51
N GLU A 122 -13.51 7.06 -17.79
CA GLU A 122 -12.41 6.48 -18.58
C GLU A 122 -11.03 6.58 -17.89
N GLY A 123 -10.77 7.69 -17.17
CA GLY A 123 -9.51 7.90 -16.45
C GLY A 123 -9.31 7.00 -15.22
N GLU A 124 -10.36 6.38 -14.69
CA GLU A 124 -10.30 5.51 -13.49
C GLU A 124 -10.32 4.02 -13.86
N GLN A 125 -10.57 3.69 -15.13
CA GLN A 125 -10.71 2.30 -15.56
C GLN A 125 -9.39 1.54 -15.57
N GLU A 126 -8.30 2.20 -15.98
CA GLU A 126 -6.97 1.59 -15.98
C GLU A 126 -6.49 1.33 -14.55
N ASP A 127 -6.64 2.32 -13.67
CA ASP A 127 -6.29 2.21 -12.25
C ASP A 127 -7.09 1.11 -11.55
N LEU A 128 -8.40 0.98 -11.82
CA LEU A 128 -9.17 -0.14 -11.27
C LEU A 128 -8.71 -1.50 -11.81
N ARG A 129 -8.39 -1.60 -13.11
CA ARG A 129 -7.87 -2.87 -13.67
C ARG A 129 -6.55 -3.25 -13.03
N ALA A 130 -5.62 -2.31 -12.89
CA ALA A 130 -4.35 -2.54 -12.21
C ALA A 130 -4.58 -2.99 -10.76
N ALA A 131 -5.45 -2.31 -10.00
CA ALA A 131 -5.75 -2.69 -8.63
C ALA A 131 -6.37 -4.10 -8.51
N ILE A 132 -7.26 -4.48 -9.43
CA ILE A 132 -7.83 -5.84 -9.48
C ILE A 132 -6.76 -6.87 -9.82
N GLN A 133 -5.91 -6.57 -10.81
CA GLN A 133 -4.81 -7.45 -11.20
C GLN A 133 -3.88 -7.71 -10.02
N ASP A 134 -3.37 -6.67 -9.38
CA ASP A 134 -2.44 -6.79 -8.26
C ASP A 134 -3.06 -7.54 -7.07
N PHE A 135 -4.34 -7.29 -6.78
CA PHE A 135 -5.08 -7.99 -5.73
C PHE A 135 -5.21 -9.49 -6.00
N GLU A 136 -5.59 -9.87 -7.21
CA GLU A 136 -5.76 -11.27 -7.59
C GLU A 136 -4.42 -11.99 -7.73
N GLU A 137 -3.37 -11.29 -8.18
CA GLU A 137 -2.00 -11.81 -8.16
C GLU A 137 -1.55 -12.15 -6.74
N GLY A 138 -1.71 -11.19 -5.81
CA GLY A 138 -1.40 -11.41 -4.39
C GLY A 138 -2.22 -12.55 -3.77
N ARG A 139 -3.51 -12.64 -4.09
CA ARG A 139 -4.38 -13.72 -3.63
C ARG A 139 -3.96 -15.09 -4.18
N SER A 140 -3.63 -15.17 -5.47
CA SER A 140 -3.19 -16.40 -6.13
C SER A 140 -1.87 -16.91 -5.52
N ILE A 141 -0.92 -16.01 -5.22
CA ILE A 141 0.31 -16.33 -4.47
C ILE A 141 -0.03 -16.96 -3.12
N LEU A 142 -0.91 -16.32 -2.33
CA LEU A 142 -1.27 -16.82 -0.99
C LEU A 142 -1.93 -18.19 -1.02
N ILE A 143 -2.82 -18.43 -2.00
CA ILE A 143 -3.45 -19.73 -2.19
C ILE A 143 -2.39 -20.78 -2.55
N SER A 144 -1.51 -20.48 -3.50
CA SER A 144 -0.47 -21.42 -3.94
C SER A 144 0.47 -21.81 -2.80
N VAL A 145 1.04 -20.83 -2.09
CA VAL A 145 1.94 -21.08 -0.94
C VAL A 145 1.23 -21.83 0.19
N GLY A 146 0.01 -21.41 0.53
CA GLY A 146 -0.75 -22.04 1.60
C GLY A 146 -1.15 -23.49 1.28
N ARG A 147 -1.47 -23.76 0.02
CA ARG A 147 -1.78 -25.12 -0.47
C ARG A 147 -0.56 -26.02 -0.36
N GLU A 148 0.58 -25.58 -0.88
CA GLU A 148 1.86 -26.32 -0.78
C GLU A 148 2.19 -26.65 0.67
N SER A 149 2.14 -25.67 1.58
CA SER A 149 2.42 -25.88 2.99
C SER A 149 1.48 -26.90 3.66
N LEU A 150 0.17 -26.86 3.34
CA LEU A 150 -0.79 -27.81 3.88
C LEU A 150 -0.58 -29.22 3.31
N GLU A 151 -0.25 -29.36 2.03
CA GLU A 151 0.04 -30.63 1.37
C GLU A 151 1.32 -31.27 1.93
N GLU A 152 2.38 -30.49 2.16
CA GLU A 152 3.61 -30.94 2.83
C GLU A 152 3.35 -31.41 4.27
N SER A 153 2.36 -30.83 4.95
CA SER A 153 1.92 -31.28 6.28
C SER A 153 1.09 -32.57 6.26
N GLY A 154 0.86 -33.16 5.09
CA GLY A 154 0.15 -34.41 4.88
C GLY A 154 -1.37 -34.25 4.74
N ARG A 155 -1.88 -33.03 4.51
CA ARG A 155 -3.29 -32.83 4.16
C ARG A 155 -3.51 -33.11 2.68
N SER A 156 -4.61 -33.78 2.35
CA SER A 156 -5.11 -33.95 0.99
C SER A 156 -6.39 -33.15 0.79
N GLU A 157 -6.72 -32.82 -0.46
CA GLU A 157 -7.97 -32.14 -0.84
C GLU A 157 -8.14 -30.76 -0.15
N VAL A 158 -7.08 -29.96 -0.14
CA VAL A 158 -7.10 -28.61 0.43
C VAL A 158 -8.05 -27.71 -0.36
N SER A 159 -8.99 -27.02 0.29
CA SER A 159 -9.84 -26.02 -0.40
C SER A 159 -9.10 -24.70 -0.57
N ASP A 160 -9.52 -23.86 -1.51
CA ASP A 160 -8.90 -22.54 -1.72
C ASP A 160 -9.02 -21.65 -0.47
N GLU A 161 -10.10 -21.76 0.30
CA GLU A 161 -10.25 -21.01 1.54
C GLU A 161 -9.27 -21.48 2.62
N GLN A 162 -9.01 -22.79 2.70
CA GLN A 162 -8.00 -23.33 3.63
C GLN A 162 -6.59 -22.91 3.23
N ALA A 163 -6.30 -23.00 1.93
CA ALA A 163 -5.03 -22.57 1.36
C ALA A 163 -4.81 -21.06 1.59
N LEU A 164 -5.79 -20.21 1.27
CA LEU A 164 -5.70 -18.77 1.49
C LEU A 164 -5.47 -18.43 2.97
N ALA A 165 -6.20 -19.08 3.89
CA ALA A 165 -6.03 -18.85 5.32
C ALA A 165 -4.62 -19.23 5.80
N GLU A 166 -4.06 -20.34 5.30
CA GLU A 166 -2.69 -20.74 5.61
C GLU A 166 -1.66 -19.79 4.99
N GLY A 167 -1.84 -19.40 3.73
CA GLY A 167 -1.01 -18.40 3.06
C GLY A 167 -0.97 -17.08 3.82
N GLN A 168 -2.12 -16.58 4.28
CA GLN A 168 -2.22 -15.39 5.12
C GLN A 168 -1.46 -15.55 6.44
N ARG A 169 -1.53 -16.72 7.09
CA ARG A 169 -0.78 -17.03 8.31
C ARG A 169 0.73 -17.02 8.06
N LEU A 170 1.18 -17.57 6.93
CA LEU A 170 2.60 -17.60 6.53
C LEU A 170 3.10 -16.20 6.16
N ARG A 171 2.36 -15.45 5.34
CA ARG A 171 2.65 -14.03 5.04
C ARG A 171 2.76 -13.20 6.33
N ALA A 172 1.86 -13.40 7.29
CA ALA A 172 1.92 -12.69 8.58
C ALA A 172 3.19 -13.01 9.40
N GLN A 173 3.82 -14.18 9.21
CA GLN A 173 5.12 -14.49 9.82
C GLN A 173 6.28 -13.85 9.05
N PHE A 174 6.17 -13.79 7.72
CA PHE A 174 7.11 -13.08 6.85
C PHE A 174 7.17 -11.60 7.20
N VAL A 175 6.01 -10.94 7.26
CA VAL A 175 5.84 -9.51 7.58
C VAL A 175 6.53 -9.12 8.89
N ARG A 176 6.55 -10.00 9.91
CA ARG A 176 7.21 -9.73 11.20
C ARG A 176 8.73 -9.57 11.11
N ARG A 177 9.34 -9.96 9.99
CA ARG A 177 10.78 -9.85 9.72
C ARG A 177 11.12 -8.65 8.84
N LEU A 178 10.12 -7.96 8.30
CA LEU A 178 10.29 -6.79 7.46
C LEU A 178 10.31 -5.53 8.30
N ASP A 179 11.02 -4.52 7.79
CA ASP A 179 10.87 -3.15 8.24
C ASP A 179 9.80 -2.48 7.37
N ILE A 180 8.76 -1.97 8.01
CA ILE A 180 7.63 -1.32 7.36
C ILE A 180 7.45 0.03 8.02
N ASP A 181 7.74 1.08 7.28
CA ASP A 181 7.50 2.45 7.72
C ASP A 181 6.31 3.03 6.95
N VAL A 182 5.44 3.72 7.65
CA VAL A 182 4.24 4.35 7.08
C VAL A 182 4.29 5.81 7.47
N ASP A 183 4.06 6.71 6.51
CA ASP A 183 3.95 8.13 6.80
C ASP A 183 2.85 8.31 7.87
N PRO A 184 3.15 8.96 9.01
CA PRO A 184 2.22 9.11 10.13
C PRO A 184 0.87 9.74 9.75
N ARG A 185 0.79 10.40 8.59
CA ARG A 185 -0.47 10.88 8.03
C ARG A 185 -1.42 9.77 7.61
N TYR A 186 -0.99 8.51 7.47
CA TYR A 186 -1.90 7.38 7.19
C TYR A 186 -2.07 6.46 8.40
N GLY A 187 -1.24 6.64 9.44
CA GLY A 187 -1.31 5.90 10.68
C GLY A 187 -0.03 5.13 10.97
N SER A 188 -0.15 3.93 11.55
CA SER A 188 0.96 3.03 11.84
C SER A 188 0.68 1.65 11.30
N TYR A 189 1.72 0.91 10.91
CA TYR A 189 1.57 -0.49 10.54
C TYR A 189 1.88 -1.37 11.76
N GLU A 190 0.85 -2.00 12.32
CA GLU A 190 0.99 -2.79 13.55
C GLU A 190 0.23 -4.11 13.45
N ARG A 191 0.82 -5.18 14.00
CA ARG A 191 0.19 -6.51 14.04
C ARG A 191 -0.21 -7.05 12.67
N GLY A 192 0.49 -6.64 11.60
CA GLY A 192 0.25 -7.09 10.23
C GLY A 192 -0.91 -6.37 9.53
N ALA A 193 -1.31 -5.20 10.04
CA ALA A 193 -2.35 -4.39 9.42
C ALA A 193 -2.09 -2.89 9.62
N LEU A 194 -2.52 -2.08 8.67
CA LEU A 194 -2.56 -0.63 8.82
C LEU A 194 -3.57 -0.25 9.92
N GLN A 195 -3.11 0.49 10.92
CA GLN A 195 -3.94 1.07 11.96
C GLN A 195 -4.16 2.55 11.65
N PRO A 196 -5.42 3.00 11.53
CA PRO A 196 -5.72 4.40 11.28
C PRO A 196 -5.14 5.30 12.37
N GLY A 197 -4.43 6.36 11.95
CA GLY A 197 -3.88 7.36 12.84
C GLY A 197 -4.78 8.58 13.01
N SER A 198 -4.43 9.46 13.97
CA SER A 198 -5.01 10.81 14.02
C SER A 198 -4.64 11.67 12.81
N GLN A 199 -3.69 11.20 11.98
CA GLN A 199 -3.14 11.85 10.79
C GLN A 199 -2.60 13.28 11.00
N SER A 200 -2.42 13.67 12.25
CA SER A 200 -2.09 15.05 12.63
C SER A 200 -0.95 15.05 13.63
N LEU A 201 0.10 15.81 13.32
CA LEU A 201 1.15 16.16 14.29
C LEU A 201 0.63 17.10 15.39
N SER A 202 -0.57 17.65 15.21
CA SER A 202 -1.24 18.52 16.17
C SER A 202 -2.30 17.77 16.96
N VAL A 203 -2.43 18.09 18.25
CA VAL A 203 -3.50 17.56 19.10
C VAL A 203 -4.80 18.31 18.78
N PRO A 204 -5.92 17.62 18.49
CA PRO A 204 -7.19 18.28 18.23
C PRO A 204 -7.65 19.03 19.48
N ALA A 205 -7.89 20.33 19.34
CA ALA A 205 -8.25 21.21 20.46
C ALA A 205 -9.74 21.60 20.49
N SER A 206 -10.51 21.28 19.44
CA SER A 206 -11.94 21.54 19.34
C SER A 206 -12.73 20.24 19.10
N GLU A 207 -14.03 20.24 19.37
CA GLU A 207 -14.90 19.08 19.13
C GLU A 207 -14.94 18.70 17.65
N GLU A 208 -14.92 19.68 16.75
CA GLU A 208 -14.86 19.47 15.31
C GLU A 208 -13.53 18.84 14.89
N ALA A 209 -12.42 19.31 15.46
CA ALA A 209 -11.10 18.72 15.21
C ALA A 209 -11.02 17.28 15.74
N VAL A 210 -11.63 17.01 16.91
CA VAL A 210 -11.74 15.64 17.45
C VAL A 210 -12.62 14.77 16.55
N ALA A 211 -13.72 15.30 16.02
CA ALA A 211 -14.61 14.57 15.11
C ALA A 211 -13.90 14.20 13.80
N GLY A 212 -13.11 15.12 13.23
CA GLY A 212 -12.32 14.88 12.01
C GLY A 212 -11.11 13.99 12.21
N ALA A 213 -10.55 13.93 13.42
CA ALA A 213 -9.41 13.08 13.74
C ALA A 213 -9.78 11.58 13.89
N ARG A 214 -11.07 11.23 13.90
CA ARG A 214 -11.52 9.83 13.94
C ARG A 214 -11.12 9.09 12.66
N ALA A 215 -10.93 7.78 12.79
CA ALA A 215 -10.74 6.88 11.65
C ALA A 215 -11.95 6.96 10.69
N GLU A 216 -13.14 6.90 11.27
CA GLU A 216 -14.41 7.09 10.55
C GLU A 216 -15.13 8.34 11.11
N PRO A 217 -14.98 9.50 10.44
CA PRO A 217 -15.72 10.70 10.82
C PRO A 217 -17.23 10.50 10.67
N GLY A 218 -18.01 11.04 11.61
CA GLY A 218 -19.47 10.94 11.56
C GLY A 218 -20.09 11.71 10.38
N PRO A 219 -21.31 11.38 9.96
CA PRO A 219 -21.95 11.97 8.78
C PRO A 219 -22.10 13.49 8.88
N SER A 220 -22.36 14.04 10.07
CA SER A 220 -22.44 15.50 10.27
C SER A 220 -21.12 16.22 9.99
N PHE A 221 -19.99 15.60 10.31
CA PHE A 221 -18.67 16.14 10.00
C PHE A 221 -18.42 16.03 8.49
N VAL A 222 -18.68 14.86 7.90
CA VAL A 222 -18.45 14.63 6.47
C VAL A 222 -19.26 15.62 5.63
N SER A 223 -20.55 15.81 5.90
CA SER A 223 -21.37 16.76 5.14
C SER A 223 -20.93 18.22 5.27
N ALA A 224 -20.21 18.58 6.34
CA ALA A 224 -19.63 19.91 6.53
C ALA A 224 -18.30 20.11 5.79
N LEU A 225 -17.70 19.05 5.23
CA LEU A 225 -16.45 19.15 4.49
C LEU A 225 -16.65 19.86 3.13
N PRO A 226 -15.63 20.62 2.67
CA PRO A 226 -15.59 21.11 1.29
C PRO A 226 -15.73 19.96 0.28
N ALA A 227 -16.30 20.25 -0.90
CA ALA A 227 -16.48 19.25 -1.95
C ALA A 227 -15.17 18.53 -2.33
N SER A 228 -14.04 19.25 -2.33
CA SER A 228 -12.72 18.66 -2.62
C SER A 228 -12.19 17.69 -1.56
N GLN A 229 -12.87 17.55 -0.41
CA GLN A 229 -12.51 16.62 0.66
C GLN A 229 -13.51 15.47 0.79
N LYS A 230 -14.51 15.40 -0.08
CA LYS A 230 -15.51 14.33 -0.12
C LYS A 230 -15.38 13.55 -1.42
N CYS A 231 -15.64 12.26 -1.37
CA CYS A 231 -16.04 11.53 -2.56
C CYS A 231 -17.51 11.87 -2.81
N SER A 232 -17.83 12.27 -4.04
CA SER A 232 -19.19 12.55 -4.50
C SER A 232 -19.32 12.15 -5.95
#